data_AF-A0A1M7XWV0-F1
#
_entry.id   AF-A0A1M7XWV0-F1
#
_cell.length_a   1.000
_cell.length_b   1.000
_cell.length_c   1.000
_cell.angle_alpha   90.00
_cell.angle_beta   90.00
_cell.angle_gamma   90.00
#
_symmetry.space_group_name_H-M   'P 1'
#
loop_
_entity.id
_entity.type
_entity.pdbx_description
1 polymer ?
#
loop_
_entity_poly.entity_id
_entity_poly.type
_entity_poly.pdbx_seq_one_letter_code
_entity_poly.pdbx_strand_id
1 'polypeptide(L)'
;MILQTPDLTITHGNLEDAKFLFFVWTIPAGFFRVARSYTILTYRFEHSDMAAFFKLNGIKYRIEKPDPDRQKEIAEKAKELITLVDAPRGVTAETDSKYSLSMSWYDKATPGTLLKIRNSIGDSLKRTHKVPREDVMWTCPSSYKDARANGKGKHIGIKGYATYKKGGPTQHVPWNCKGTNDYAGRNFIVYLCNVCFHPALPKHLSKHGMVMNEDEHALSSLLQFIWRSAIRKGEPIKIMIVNPRMRKLLEDWIASI
;
A
#
# COMPACT_ATOMS: atom_id res chain seq x y z
N MET A 1 7.72 1.50 -10.48
CA MET A 1 7.84 1.44 -11.95
C MET A 1 7.84 2.85 -12.45
N ILE A 2 8.65 3.12 -13.47
CA ILE A 2 9.09 4.45 -13.76
C ILE A 2 9.35 4.62 -15.26
N LEU A 3 9.18 5.84 -15.76
CA LEU A 3 9.04 6.22 -17.14
C LEU A 3 9.87 7.48 -17.38
N GLN A 4 10.58 7.51 -18.50
CA GLN A 4 11.51 8.57 -18.85
C GLN A 4 10.85 9.47 -19.89
N THR A 5 10.78 10.79 -19.65
CA THR A 5 10.56 11.78 -20.73
C THR A 5 11.92 12.21 -21.28
N PRO A 6 12.19 12.08 -22.58
CA PRO A 6 13.45 12.53 -23.20
C PRO A 6 13.57 14.06 -23.36
N ASP A 7 12.48 14.83 -23.25
CA ASP A 7 12.44 16.19 -23.82
C ASP A 7 12.45 17.31 -22.77
N LEU A 8 13.58 17.53 -22.11
CA LEU A 8 13.81 18.76 -21.34
C LEU A 8 15.19 19.36 -21.67
N THR A 9 15.21 20.23 -22.67
CA THR A 9 16.29 21.18 -22.94
C THR A 9 16.28 22.27 -21.85
N ILE A 10 17.40 22.45 -21.16
CA ILE A 10 17.58 23.51 -20.16
C ILE A 10 18.05 24.78 -20.89
N THR A 11 17.18 25.79 -20.97
CA THR A 11 17.58 27.16 -21.30
C THR A 11 17.63 27.98 -20.02
N HIS A 12 18.79 28.62 -19.77
CA HIS A 12 19.04 29.47 -18.60
C HIS A 12 18.02 30.63 -18.52
N GLY A 13 17.28 30.70 -17.41
CA GLY A 13 16.32 31.77 -17.10
C GLY A 13 15.88 31.71 -15.63
N ASN A 14 15.59 32.89 -15.05
CA ASN A 14 15.48 33.19 -13.61
C ASN A 14 14.65 32.25 -12.73
N LEU A 15 15.03 32.24 -11.44
CA LEU A 15 14.57 31.41 -10.30
C LEU A 15 13.08 31.48 -9.91
N GLU A 16 12.20 32.10 -10.70
CA GLU A 16 10.77 32.26 -10.35
C GLU A 16 9.89 31.09 -10.80
N ASP A 17 10.37 30.23 -11.71
CA ASP A 17 9.66 29.05 -12.20
C ASP A 17 10.37 27.73 -11.82
N ALA A 18 10.46 27.45 -10.51
CA ALA A 18 11.01 26.19 -10.03
C ALA A 18 10.09 24.99 -10.42
N LYS A 19 10.22 24.51 -11.66
CA LYS A 19 9.72 23.20 -12.09
C LYS A 19 10.43 22.15 -11.24
N PHE A 20 9.73 21.62 -10.24
CA PHE A 20 10.20 20.47 -9.47
C PHE A 20 10.59 19.34 -10.43
N LEU A 21 11.88 19.02 -10.50
CA LEU A 21 12.36 17.87 -11.24
C LEU A 21 11.95 16.60 -10.48
N PHE A 22 11.07 15.81 -11.10
CA PHE A 22 10.73 14.48 -10.61
C PHE A 22 11.68 13.48 -11.27
N PHE A 23 12.66 13.01 -10.52
CA PHE A 23 13.54 11.95 -10.97
C PHE A 23 12.94 10.61 -10.69
N VAL A 24 13.12 9.74 -11.67
CA VAL A 24 12.40 8.50 -11.73
C VAL A 24 13.43 7.47 -12.21
N TRP A 25 13.78 6.50 -11.34
CA TRP A 25 14.71 5.41 -11.62
C TRP A 25 14.05 4.19 -12.29
N THR A 26 14.48 3.83 -13.50
CA THR A 26 14.00 2.65 -14.23
C THR A 26 15.03 1.53 -14.24
N ILE A 27 14.53 0.30 -14.30
CA ILE A 27 15.31 -0.82 -14.83
C ILE A 27 15.50 -0.56 -16.34
N PRO A 28 16.68 -0.84 -16.91
CA PRO A 28 16.90 -0.71 -18.35
C PRO A 28 15.89 -1.57 -19.13
N ALA A 29 15.17 -0.98 -20.08
CA ALA A 29 14.21 -1.72 -20.91
C ALA A 29 14.85 -2.86 -21.70
N GLY A 30 16.15 -2.74 -21.99
CA GLY A 30 16.97 -3.81 -22.57
C GLY A 30 16.95 -5.11 -21.76
N PHE A 31 16.77 -5.05 -20.43
CA PHE A 31 16.62 -6.24 -19.59
C PHE A 31 15.54 -7.18 -20.14
N PHE A 32 14.37 -6.65 -20.50
CA PHE A 32 13.25 -7.45 -21.02
C PHE A 32 13.44 -7.92 -22.46
N ARG A 33 14.61 -7.67 -23.07
CA ARG A 33 14.98 -8.10 -24.42
C ARG A 33 16.11 -9.15 -24.43
N VAL A 34 16.73 -9.42 -23.28
CA VAL A 34 17.86 -10.37 -23.19
C VAL A 34 17.39 -11.82 -23.23
N ALA A 35 16.32 -12.16 -22.53
CA ALA A 35 15.78 -13.52 -22.51
C ALA A 35 14.74 -13.73 -23.62
N ARG A 36 14.55 -15.00 -24.01
CA ARG A 36 13.50 -15.40 -24.97
C ARG A 36 12.10 -15.06 -24.47
N SER A 37 11.86 -15.19 -23.17
CA SER A 37 10.57 -14.91 -22.54
C SER A 37 10.71 -14.66 -21.03
N TYR A 38 9.79 -13.87 -20.48
CA TYR A 38 9.66 -13.59 -19.04
C TYR A 38 8.26 -13.98 -18.56
N THR A 39 8.19 -14.70 -17.45
CA THR A 39 6.92 -15.00 -16.76
C THR A 39 6.84 -14.18 -15.49
N ILE A 40 5.81 -13.34 -15.38
CA ILE A 40 5.60 -12.43 -14.26
C ILE A 40 4.32 -12.80 -13.53
N LEU A 41 4.45 -13.33 -12.32
CA LEU A 41 3.31 -13.67 -11.47
C LEU A 41 2.90 -12.45 -10.66
N THR A 42 1.83 -11.80 -11.08
CA THR A 42 1.35 -10.58 -10.43
C THR A 42 -0.16 -10.43 -10.53
N TYR A 43 -0.75 -9.87 -9.48
CA TYR A 43 -2.19 -9.63 -9.42
C TYR A 43 -2.52 -8.27 -10.05
N ARG A 44 -3.52 -8.25 -10.95
CA ARG A 44 -4.02 -7.04 -11.65
C ARG A 44 -2.91 -6.25 -12.38
N PHE A 45 -2.24 -6.91 -13.34
CA PHE A 45 -1.13 -6.32 -14.07
C PHE A 45 -1.47 -5.01 -14.80
N GLU A 46 -2.64 -4.87 -15.42
CA GLU A 46 -2.96 -3.75 -16.32
C GLU A 46 -2.97 -2.37 -15.67
N HIS A 47 -3.27 -2.31 -14.38
CA HIS A 47 -3.26 -1.09 -13.56
C HIS A 47 -2.02 -1.02 -12.67
N SER A 48 -1.10 -1.95 -12.88
CA SER A 48 0.17 -1.92 -12.19
C SER A 48 1.08 -0.90 -12.82
N ASP A 49 1.93 -0.43 -11.94
CA ASP A 49 3.18 0.19 -12.26
C ASP A 49 3.83 -0.48 -13.50
N MET A 50 4.22 -1.74 -13.42
CA MET A 50 4.96 -2.45 -14.47
C MET A 50 4.32 -2.46 -15.88
N ALA A 51 2.99 -2.48 -15.97
CA ALA A 51 2.29 -2.39 -17.26
C ALA A 51 2.51 -1.05 -17.95
N ALA A 52 2.55 0.04 -17.19
CA ALA A 52 2.82 1.37 -17.74
C ALA A 52 4.25 1.44 -18.32
N PHE A 53 5.23 0.80 -17.68
CA PHE A 53 6.60 0.70 -18.20
C PHE A 53 6.69 -0.14 -19.47
N PHE A 54 5.97 -1.26 -19.56
CA PHE A 54 5.96 -2.06 -20.78
C PHE A 54 5.35 -1.29 -21.95
N LYS A 55 4.22 -0.62 -21.73
CA LYS A 55 3.58 0.22 -22.74
C LYS A 55 4.52 1.32 -23.24
N LEU A 56 5.21 2.02 -22.33
CA LEU A 56 6.11 3.11 -22.71
C LEU A 56 7.37 2.68 -23.44
N ASN A 57 7.84 1.46 -23.20
CA ASN A 57 9.05 0.93 -23.85
C ASN A 57 8.73 0.02 -25.05
N GLY A 58 7.46 -0.03 -25.48
CA GLY A 58 7.01 -0.89 -26.58
C GLY A 58 7.26 -2.39 -26.31
N ILE A 59 7.29 -2.80 -25.04
CA ILE A 59 7.47 -4.20 -24.65
C ILE A 59 6.12 -4.90 -24.77
N LYS A 60 6.04 -5.86 -25.68
CA LYS A 60 4.83 -6.68 -25.89
C LYS A 60 4.69 -7.67 -24.74
N TYR A 61 3.46 -7.85 -24.26
CA TYR A 61 3.12 -8.84 -23.24
C TYR A 61 1.74 -9.43 -23.52
N ARG A 62 1.51 -10.64 -23.01
CA ARG A 62 0.20 -11.28 -22.96
C ARG A 62 -0.18 -11.49 -21.50
N ILE A 63 -1.45 -11.27 -21.16
CA ILE A 63 -1.97 -11.60 -19.84
C ILE A 63 -2.60 -12.98 -19.93
N GLU A 64 -2.02 -13.92 -19.19
CA GLU A 64 -2.64 -15.21 -18.96
C GLU A 64 -3.37 -15.15 -17.63
N LYS A 65 -4.70 -15.11 -17.70
CA LYS A 65 -5.53 -15.13 -16.51
C LYS A 65 -5.61 -16.58 -16.01
N PRO A 66 -5.47 -16.81 -14.70
CA PRO A 66 -5.82 -18.10 -14.11
C PRO A 66 -7.26 -18.47 -14.46
N ASP A 67 -7.58 -19.75 -14.32
CA ASP A 67 -8.95 -20.27 -14.38
C ASP A 67 -9.92 -19.38 -13.56
N PRO A 68 -10.96 -18.79 -14.19
CA PRO A 68 -11.93 -17.93 -13.51
C PRO A 68 -12.61 -18.61 -12.32
N ASP A 69 -12.92 -19.90 -12.42
CA ASP A 69 -13.63 -20.63 -11.36
C ASP A 69 -12.74 -20.76 -10.13
N ARG A 70 -11.46 -21.10 -10.33
CA ARG A 70 -10.46 -21.11 -9.27
C ARG A 70 -10.24 -19.73 -8.64
N GLN A 71 -10.30 -18.65 -9.42
CA GLN A 71 -10.19 -17.30 -8.85
C GLN A 71 -11.37 -16.97 -7.96
N LYS A 72 -12.58 -17.33 -8.41
CA LYS A 72 -13.82 -17.14 -7.66
C LYS A 72 -13.79 -17.93 -6.35
N GLU A 73 -13.39 -19.21 -6.39
CA GLU A 73 -13.26 -20.06 -5.21
C GLU A 73 -12.28 -19.47 -4.17
N ILE A 74 -11.13 -18.95 -4.62
CA ILE A 74 -10.16 -18.31 -3.72
C ILE A 74 -10.74 -17.04 -3.09
N ALA A 75 -11.50 -16.26 -3.86
CA ALA A 75 -12.13 -15.04 -3.38
C ALA A 75 -13.25 -15.34 -2.37
N GLU A 76 -14.11 -16.32 -2.64
CA GLU A 76 -15.17 -16.77 -1.74
C GLU A 76 -14.60 -17.27 -0.41
N LYS A 77 -13.56 -18.12 -0.45
CA LYS A 77 -12.85 -18.56 0.76
C LYS A 77 -12.25 -17.39 1.52
N ALA A 78 -11.64 -16.43 0.82
CA ALA A 78 -11.07 -15.25 1.46
C ALA A 78 -12.15 -14.40 2.15
N LYS A 79 -13.33 -14.25 1.53
CA LYS A 79 -14.48 -13.53 2.10
C LYS A 79 -14.95 -14.14 3.42
N GLU A 80 -15.00 -15.47 3.52
CA GLU A 80 -15.35 -16.18 4.76
C GLU A 80 -14.32 -15.98 5.89
N LEU A 81 -13.05 -15.81 5.53
CA LEU A 81 -11.95 -15.65 6.49
C LEU A 81 -11.75 -14.20 6.95
N ILE A 82 -12.33 -13.21 6.27
CA ILE A 82 -12.14 -11.79 6.58
C ILE A 82 -13.24 -11.28 7.51
N THR A 83 -12.85 -10.80 8.68
CA THR A 83 -13.72 -10.00 9.56
C THR A 83 -13.25 -8.55 9.59
N LEU A 84 -14.05 -7.62 9.07
CA LEU A 84 -13.80 -6.19 9.24
C LEU A 84 -14.13 -5.76 10.67
N VAL A 85 -13.25 -4.97 11.27
CA VAL A 85 -13.47 -4.36 12.59
C VAL A 85 -13.39 -2.84 12.50
N ASP A 86 -14.14 -2.18 13.36
CA ASP A 86 -14.18 -0.72 13.37
C ASP A 86 -12.99 -0.12 14.11
N ALA A 87 -12.52 1.02 13.59
CA ALA A 87 -11.55 1.82 14.30
C ALA A 87 -12.22 2.49 15.52
N PRO A 88 -11.46 2.79 16.59
CA PRO A 88 -11.99 3.57 17.71
C PRO A 88 -12.56 4.90 17.23
N ARG A 89 -13.70 5.34 17.79
CA ARG A 89 -14.39 6.59 17.37
C ARG A 89 -13.46 7.82 17.30
N GLY A 90 -12.57 7.95 18.28
CA GLY A 90 -11.59 9.05 18.33
C GLY A 90 -10.53 8.98 17.23
N VAL A 91 -10.29 7.81 16.64
CA VAL A 91 -9.43 7.63 15.45
C VAL A 91 -10.22 8.01 14.21
N THR A 92 -11.44 7.49 14.05
CA THR A 92 -12.31 7.80 12.91
C THR A 92 -12.49 9.30 12.74
N ALA A 93 -12.75 10.04 13.82
CA ALA A 93 -12.90 11.50 13.78
C ALA A 93 -11.66 12.25 13.27
N GLU A 94 -10.44 11.76 13.54
CA GLU A 94 -9.19 12.37 13.05
C GLU A 94 -8.89 12.01 11.58
N THR A 95 -9.53 10.95 11.07
CA THR A 95 -9.24 10.37 9.76
C THR A 95 -10.44 10.35 8.82
N ASP A 96 -11.50 11.11 9.13
CA ASP A 96 -12.74 11.17 8.36
C ASP A 96 -12.61 12.07 7.12
N SER A 97 -11.67 11.71 6.24
CA SER A 97 -11.55 12.34 4.93
C SER A 97 -10.96 11.37 3.93
N LYS A 98 -11.32 11.55 2.65
CA LYS A 98 -10.84 10.71 1.54
C LYS A 98 -9.31 10.57 1.53
N TYR A 99 -8.59 11.65 1.78
CA TYR A 99 -7.12 11.71 1.71
C TYR A 99 -6.40 11.52 3.06
N SER A 100 -7.13 11.18 4.14
CA SER A 100 -6.49 10.84 5.42
C SER A 100 -5.52 9.67 5.24
N LEU A 101 -4.45 9.63 6.05
CA LEU A 101 -3.42 8.58 6.01
C LEU A 101 -2.68 8.41 4.67
N SER A 102 -2.83 9.38 3.74
CA SER A 102 -1.95 9.50 2.59
C SER A 102 -0.59 10.08 3.02
N MET A 103 0.43 9.97 2.18
CA MET A 103 1.76 10.53 2.49
C MET A 103 1.69 12.03 2.84
N SER A 104 0.97 12.81 2.03
CA SER A 104 0.82 14.26 2.25
C SER A 104 -0.03 14.59 3.48
N TRP A 105 -0.99 13.74 3.85
CA TRP A 105 -1.70 13.87 5.13
C TRP A 105 -0.76 13.63 6.30
N TYR A 106 0.10 12.59 6.21
CA TYR A 106 1.11 12.37 7.23
C TYR A 106 2.05 13.55 7.34
N ASP A 107 2.48 14.18 6.25
CA ASP A 107 3.34 15.37 6.28
C ASP A 107 2.70 16.57 7.00
N LYS A 108 1.37 16.69 6.93
CA LYS A 108 0.61 17.77 7.58
C LYS A 108 0.13 17.46 9.00
N ALA A 109 -0.04 16.18 9.34
CA ALA A 109 -0.59 15.75 10.64
C ALA A 109 0.26 16.27 11.82
N THR A 110 -0.37 16.64 12.92
CA THR A 110 0.37 17.09 14.11
C THR A 110 0.91 15.88 14.89
N PRO A 111 2.01 16.03 15.67
CA PRO A 111 2.44 14.98 16.60
C PRO A 111 1.34 14.55 17.58
N GLY A 112 0.48 15.49 18.02
CA GLY A 112 -0.66 15.22 18.90
C GLY A 112 -1.71 14.30 18.25
N THR A 113 -2.07 14.57 16.99
CA THR A 113 -2.97 13.71 16.21
C THR A 113 -2.41 12.29 16.07
N LEU A 114 -1.13 12.14 15.71
CA LEU A 114 -0.51 10.81 15.58
C LEU A 114 -0.42 10.08 16.93
N LEU A 115 -0.13 10.81 18.02
CA LEU A 115 -0.10 10.27 19.38
C LEU A 115 -1.48 9.77 19.81
N LYS A 116 -2.54 10.54 19.52
CA LYS A 116 -3.92 10.15 19.80
C LYS A 116 -4.27 8.86 19.04
N ILE A 117 -4.02 8.82 17.73
CA ILE A 117 -4.32 7.65 16.90
C ILE A 117 -3.57 6.40 17.39
N ARG A 118 -2.24 6.48 17.55
CA ARG A 118 -1.43 5.30 17.93
C ARG A 118 -1.81 4.74 19.30
N ASN A 119 -2.24 5.60 20.23
CA ASN A 119 -2.63 5.21 21.58
C ASN A 119 -4.03 4.58 21.58
N SER A 120 -5.00 5.20 20.89
CA SER A 120 -6.36 4.67 20.78
C SER A 120 -6.38 3.30 20.10
N ILE A 121 -5.60 3.10 19.04
CA ILE A 121 -5.46 1.79 18.39
C ILE A 121 -4.81 0.78 19.33
N GLY A 122 -3.69 1.14 19.97
CA GLY A 122 -3.00 0.23 20.89
C GLY A 122 -3.88 -0.21 22.06
N ASP A 123 -4.65 0.72 22.62
CA ASP A 123 -5.60 0.44 23.69
C ASP A 123 -6.76 -0.45 23.20
N SER A 124 -7.27 -0.24 21.99
CA SER A 124 -8.30 -1.09 21.36
C SER A 124 -7.80 -2.52 21.12
N LEU A 125 -6.59 -2.68 20.55
CA LEU A 125 -5.97 -4.00 20.35
C LEU A 125 -5.81 -4.74 21.68
N LYS A 126 -5.36 -4.04 22.73
CA LYS A 126 -5.09 -4.65 24.04
C LYS A 126 -6.35 -4.95 24.84
N ARG A 127 -7.29 -4.00 24.93
CA ARG A 127 -8.45 -4.08 25.84
C ARG A 127 -9.69 -4.64 25.17
N THR A 128 -9.99 -4.19 23.95
CA THR A 128 -11.21 -4.59 23.22
C THR A 128 -11.01 -5.92 22.51
N HIS A 129 -9.93 -6.05 21.73
CA HIS A 129 -9.69 -7.24 20.92
C HIS A 129 -8.80 -8.29 21.60
N LYS A 130 -8.09 -7.91 22.68
CA LYS A 130 -7.19 -8.79 23.47
C LYS A 130 -6.19 -9.56 22.60
N VAL A 131 -5.63 -8.89 21.61
CA VAL A 131 -4.76 -9.52 20.59
C VAL A 131 -3.32 -9.57 21.10
N PRO A 132 -2.65 -10.74 21.02
CA PRO A 132 -1.23 -10.83 21.29
C PRO A 132 -0.45 -9.98 20.31
N ARG A 133 0.70 -9.47 20.75
CA ARG A 133 1.51 -8.58 19.91
C ARG A 133 2.03 -9.29 18.65
N GLU A 134 2.34 -10.56 18.79
CA GLU A 134 2.79 -11.47 17.75
C GLU A 134 1.71 -11.81 16.73
N ASP A 135 0.44 -11.51 16.97
CA ASP A 135 -0.61 -11.77 15.98
C ASP A 135 -0.91 -10.52 15.14
N VAL A 136 -0.30 -9.38 15.49
CA VAL A 136 -0.55 -8.10 14.82
C VAL A 136 0.41 -7.87 13.65
N MET A 137 -0.17 -7.54 12.51
CA MET A 137 0.49 -6.97 11.35
C MET A 137 -0.07 -5.57 11.11
N TRP A 138 0.79 -4.55 10.97
CA TRP A 138 0.30 -3.19 10.69
C TRP A 138 1.16 -2.47 9.67
N THR A 139 0.58 -1.46 9.01
CA THR A 139 1.30 -0.67 8.01
C THR A 139 1.02 0.82 8.16
N CYS A 140 1.99 1.62 7.75
CA CYS A 140 1.97 3.07 7.56
C CYS A 140 3.10 3.41 6.57
N PRO A 141 3.18 4.65 6.03
CA PRO A 141 4.36 5.08 5.30
C PRO A 141 5.62 4.96 6.17
N SER A 142 6.69 4.38 5.62
CA SER A 142 7.86 3.95 6.39
C SER A 142 8.55 5.07 7.17
N SER A 143 8.52 6.31 6.67
CA SER A 143 9.09 7.48 7.35
C SER A 143 8.39 7.85 8.66
N TYR A 144 7.19 7.31 8.91
CA TYR A 144 6.34 7.63 10.07
C TYR A 144 6.20 6.47 11.05
N LYS A 145 6.88 5.34 10.82
CA LYS A 145 6.76 4.15 11.68
C LYS A 145 7.39 4.33 13.06
N ASP A 146 8.47 5.12 13.17
CA ASP A 146 9.11 5.51 14.43
C ASP A 146 9.61 6.95 14.43
N ALA A 147 9.88 7.45 15.63
CA ALA A 147 10.38 8.80 15.87
C ALA A 147 11.74 9.08 15.20
N ARG A 148 12.59 8.05 15.02
CA ARG A 148 13.95 8.20 14.48
C ARG A 148 13.91 8.39 12.98
N ALA A 149 12.99 7.73 12.28
CA ALA A 149 12.82 7.80 10.83
C ALA A 149 12.53 9.21 10.30
N ASN A 150 11.94 10.09 11.11
CA ASN A 150 11.62 11.47 10.71
C ASN A 150 12.46 12.53 11.46
N GLY A 151 13.27 12.16 12.46
CA GLY A 151 14.07 13.09 13.26
C GLY A 151 13.29 14.18 14.04
N LYS A 152 11.96 14.23 13.90
CA LYS A 152 11.06 15.30 14.40
C LYS A 152 10.04 14.79 15.44
N GLY A 153 10.25 13.59 15.99
CA GLY A 153 9.31 12.98 16.97
C GLY A 153 7.93 12.64 16.40
N LYS A 154 7.73 12.77 15.08
CA LYS A 154 6.44 12.58 14.40
C LYS A 154 6.32 11.15 13.89
N HIS A 155 5.56 10.32 14.61
CA HIS A 155 5.39 8.91 14.27
C HIS A 155 4.06 8.32 14.76
N ILE A 156 3.60 7.27 14.08
CA ILE A 156 2.33 6.59 14.34
C ILE A 156 2.51 5.15 14.86
N GLY A 157 3.74 4.74 15.16
CA GLY A 157 4.02 3.42 15.72
C GLY A 157 3.08 3.07 16.87
N ILE A 158 2.25 2.04 16.66
CA ILE A 158 1.15 1.66 17.55
C ILE A 158 1.68 1.34 18.95
N LYS A 159 1.11 1.98 19.97
CA LYS A 159 1.54 1.82 21.37
C LYS A 159 1.46 0.36 21.81
N GLY A 160 2.60 -0.22 22.21
CA GLY A 160 2.69 -1.63 22.63
C GLY A 160 2.82 -2.65 21.50
N TYR A 161 2.72 -2.23 20.23
CA TYR A 161 2.78 -3.12 19.06
C TYR A 161 3.83 -2.71 18.02
N ALA A 162 4.38 -1.50 18.11
CA ALA A 162 5.53 -1.06 17.32
C ALA A 162 6.83 -1.33 18.10
N THR A 163 7.45 -2.49 17.90
CA THR A 163 8.75 -2.76 18.52
C THR A 163 9.75 -3.26 17.51
N TYR A 164 10.98 -2.82 17.73
CA TYR A 164 12.15 -3.17 16.94
C TYR A 164 12.75 -4.44 17.52
N LYS A 165 12.56 -5.58 16.85
CA LYS A 165 13.34 -6.78 17.17
C LYS A 165 14.61 -6.73 16.31
N LYS A 166 15.78 -6.70 16.95
CA LYS A 166 17.06 -6.81 16.23
C LYS A 166 17.12 -8.22 15.62
N GLY A 167 17.19 -8.32 14.29
CA GLY A 167 17.29 -9.59 13.57
C GLY A 167 15.99 -10.38 13.38
N GLY A 168 14.80 -9.78 13.57
CA GLY A 168 13.52 -10.45 13.28
C GLY A 168 12.46 -9.50 12.69
N PRO A 169 11.39 -10.04 12.07
CA PRO A 169 10.34 -9.22 11.47
C PRO A 169 9.62 -8.41 12.55
N THR A 170 9.59 -7.10 12.37
CA THR A 170 8.78 -6.18 13.16
C THR A 170 7.31 -6.31 12.79
N GLN A 171 6.39 -5.95 13.68
CA GLN A 171 4.95 -5.92 13.36
C GLN A 171 4.60 -4.93 12.23
N HIS A 172 5.43 -3.88 12.03
CA HIS A 172 5.29 -3.00 10.87
C HIS A 172 5.72 -3.74 9.60
N VAL A 173 4.85 -3.70 8.60
CA VAL A 173 5.08 -4.26 7.27
C VAL A 173 4.86 -3.13 6.26
N PRO A 174 5.85 -2.79 5.42
CA PRO A 174 5.63 -1.84 4.33
C PRO A 174 4.46 -2.30 3.46
N TRP A 175 3.55 -1.39 3.12
CA TRP A 175 2.36 -1.72 2.31
C TRP A 175 2.73 -2.32 0.94
N ASN A 176 3.90 -1.95 0.42
CA ASN A 176 4.45 -2.42 -0.84
C ASN A 176 5.45 -3.59 -0.69
N CYS A 177 5.49 -4.25 0.47
CA CYS A 177 6.40 -5.36 0.73
C CYS A 177 6.17 -6.51 -0.28
N LYS A 178 7.24 -7.05 -0.87
CA LYS A 178 7.20 -8.13 -1.87
C LYS A 178 7.93 -9.38 -1.38
N GLY A 179 7.38 -10.56 -1.69
CA GLY A 179 8.10 -11.83 -1.57
C GLY A 179 8.58 -12.22 -0.16
N THR A 180 7.72 -12.12 0.86
CA THR A 180 8.04 -12.61 2.22
C THR A 180 6.87 -13.43 2.81
N ASN A 181 7.23 -14.46 3.59
CA ASN A 181 6.32 -15.30 4.38
C ASN A 181 6.38 -14.98 5.88
N ASP A 182 7.16 -13.99 6.31
CA ASP A 182 7.46 -13.68 7.72
C ASP A 182 6.24 -13.30 8.57
N TYR A 183 5.11 -13.04 7.89
CA TYR A 183 3.86 -12.56 8.47
C TYR A 183 2.68 -13.54 8.32
N ALA A 184 2.93 -14.75 7.79
CA ALA A 184 1.88 -15.72 7.50
C ALA A 184 1.20 -16.31 8.74
N GLY A 185 1.58 -15.92 9.96
CA GLY A 185 0.89 -16.27 11.21
C GLY A 185 0.28 -15.07 11.92
N ARG A 186 0.13 -13.92 11.25
CA ARG A 186 -0.51 -12.73 11.85
C ARG A 186 -1.99 -12.75 11.54
N ASN A 187 -2.84 -12.68 12.57
CA ASN A 187 -4.29 -12.85 12.45
C ASN A 187 -5.06 -11.54 12.65
N PHE A 188 -4.36 -10.45 13.00
CA PHE A 188 -4.97 -9.13 13.15
C PHE A 188 -4.20 -8.09 12.36
N ILE A 189 -4.89 -7.45 11.41
CA ILE A 189 -4.32 -6.45 10.51
C ILE A 189 -4.78 -5.05 10.93
N VAL A 190 -3.84 -4.10 11.02
CA VAL A 190 -4.16 -2.67 11.14
C VAL A 190 -3.60 -1.91 9.95
N TYR A 191 -4.48 -1.39 9.10
CA TYR A 191 -4.11 -0.72 7.86
C TYR A 191 -4.18 0.81 8.01
N LEU A 192 -3.02 1.46 8.18
CA LEU A 192 -2.89 2.92 8.36
C LEU A 192 -2.28 3.60 7.14
N CYS A 193 -2.61 3.12 5.94
CA CYS A 193 -2.18 3.72 4.67
C CYS A 193 -3.39 4.11 3.85
N ASN A 194 -3.24 5.17 3.07
CA ASN A 194 -4.08 5.48 1.91
C ASN A 194 -3.16 5.57 0.71
N VAL A 195 -3.23 4.57 -0.17
CA VAL A 195 -2.32 4.45 -1.31
C VAL A 195 -2.81 5.37 -2.42
N CYS A 196 -2.00 6.35 -2.77
CA CYS A 196 -2.25 7.29 -3.86
C CYS A 196 -1.03 7.30 -4.78
N PHE A 197 -1.24 7.58 -6.06
CA PHE A 197 -0.12 7.82 -6.96
C PHE A 197 0.57 9.13 -6.60
N HIS A 198 1.87 9.19 -6.90
CA HIS A 198 2.53 10.47 -6.97
C HIS A 198 1.91 11.28 -8.13
N PRO A 199 1.42 12.52 -7.93
CA PRO A 199 0.66 13.26 -8.95
C PRO A 199 1.39 13.43 -10.29
N ALA A 200 2.73 13.48 -10.27
CA ALA A 200 3.55 13.56 -11.48
C ALA A 200 3.42 12.32 -12.39
N LEU A 201 3.19 11.13 -11.82
CA LEU A 201 3.16 9.88 -12.58
C LEU A 201 1.92 9.78 -13.49
N PRO A 202 0.67 9.93 -13.00
CA PRO A 202 -0.51 9.97 -13.87
C PRO A 202 -0.44 11.10 -14.90
N LYS A 203 0.07 12.28 -14.51
CA LYS A 203 0.24 13.44 -15.41
C LYS A 203 1.23 13.15 -16.55
N HIS A 204 2.28 12.39 -16.29
CA HIS A 204 3.23 11.99 -17.32
C HIS A 204 2.63 10.90 -18.21
N LEU A 205 1.99 9.89 -17.62
CA LEU A 205 1.38 8.78 -18.34
C LEU A 205 0.25 9.19 -19.27
N SER A 206 -0.56 10.17 -18.88
CA SER A 206 -1.64 10.69 -19.71
C SER A 206 -1.13 11.34 -21.00
N LYS A 207 0.08 11.92 -21.01
CA LYS A 207 0.72 12.43 -22.24
C LYS A 207 1.02 11.33 -23.26
N HIS A 208 1.09 10.09 -22.81
CA HIS A 208 1.29 8.91 -23.65
C HIS A 208 0.00 8.11 -23.84
N GLY A 209 -1.16 8.74 -23.65
CA GLY A 209 -2.47 8.12 -23.86
C GLY A 209 -2.85 7.06 -22.83
N MET A 210 -2.17 7.00 -21.69
CA MET A 210 -2.44 6.01 -20.65
C MET A 210 -3.23 6.60 -19.49
N VAL A 211 -4.28 5.87 -19.10
CA VAL A 211 -5.10 6.18 -17.93
C VAL A 211 -4.75 5.20 -16.81
N MET A 212 -4.35 5.72 -15.66
CA MET A 212 -4.18 4.92 -14.45
C MET A 212 -5.42 5.01 -13.57
N ASN A 213 -5.91 3.87 -13.11
CA ASN A 213 -6.95 3.81 -12.09
C ASN A 213 -6.30 3.68 -10.72
N GLU A 214 -6.37 4.76 -9.92
CA GLU A 214 -5.75 4.82 -8.59
C GLU A 214 -6.42 3.90 -7.58
N ASP A 215 -7.75 3.79 -7.62
CA ASP A 215 -8.51 2.94 -6.71
C ASP A 215 -8.22 1.45 -6.98
N GLU A 216 -8.08 1.07 -8.24
CA GLU A 216 -7.67 -0.28 -8.64
C GLU A 216 -6.25 -0.64 -8.15
N HIS A 217 -5.33 0.32 -8.24
CA HIS A 217 -3.97 0.17 -7.73
C HIS A 217 -3.93 0.07 -6.20
N ALA A 218 -4.71 0.92 -5.52
CA ALA A 218 -4.83 0.93 -4.08
C ALA A 218 -5.44 -0.39 -3.56
N LEU A 219 -6.53 -0.86 -4.19
CA LEU A 219 -7.16 -2.15 -3.88
C LEU A 219 -6.20 -3.32 -4.12
N SER A 220 -5.50 -3.35 -5.26
CA SER A 220 -4.51 -4.40 -5.54
C SER A 220 -3.40 -4.44 -4.47
N SER A 221 -2.94 -3.27 -4.02
CA SER A 221 -1.94 -3.17 -2.96
C SER A 221 -2.47 -3.64 -1.60
N LEU A 222 -3.71 -3.28 -1.26
CA LEU A 222 -4.38 -3.72 -0.04
C LEU A 222 -4.58 -5.24 -0.01
N LEU A 223 -5.08 -5.84 -1.09
CA LEU A 223 -5.26 -7.29 -1.18
C LEU A 223 -3.91 -8.01 -1.07
N GLN A 224 -2.89 -7.56 -1.79
CA GLN A 224 -1.55 -8.15 -1.67
C GLN A 224 -0.99 -8.06 -0.25
N PHE A 225 -1.28 -6.98 0.48
CA PHE A 225 -0.91 -6.82 1.87
C PHE A 225 -1.66 -7.79 2.78
N ILE A 226 -2.98 -7.91 2.60
CA ILE A 226 -3.83 -8.85 3.34
C ILE A 226 -3.34 -10.28 3.16
N TRP A 227 -2.96 -10.68 1.94
CA TRP A 227 -2.42 -12.02 1.64
C TRP A 227 -1.02 -12.30 2.23
N ARG A 228 -0.42 -11.37 2.98
CA ARG A 228 0.77 -11.66 3.80
C ARG A 228 0.45 -12.13 5.20
N SER A 229 -0.79 -11.98 5.63
CA SER A 229 -1.31 -12.47 6.90
C SER A 229 -1.62 -13.97 6.85
N ALA A 230 -2.22 -14.50 7.92
CA ALA A 230 -2.59 -15.89 8.03
C ALA A 230 -3.70 -16.35 7.06
N ILE A 231 -4.39 -15.43 6.38
CA ILE A 231 -5.34 -15.79 5.31
C ILE A 231 -4.67 -16.61 4.20
N ARG A 232 -3.35 -16.43 3.98
CA ARG A 232 -2.57 -17.23 3.03
C ARG A 232 -2.54 -18.72 3.40
N LYS A 233 -2.68 -19.04 4.69
CA LYS A 233 -2.76 -20.41 5.22
C LYS A 233 -4.20 -20.91 5.35
N GLY A 234 -5.18 -20.12 4.91
CA GLY A 234 -6.60 -20.44 5.12
C GLY A 234 -7.08 -20.17 6.54
N GLU A 235 -6.38 -19.34 7.31
CA GLU A 235 -6.76 -19.00 8.69
C GLU A 235 -7.56 -17.68 8.74
N PRO A 236 -8.55 -17.57 9.65
CA PRO A 236 -9.35 -16.35 9.80
C PRO A 236 -8.51 -15.15 10.25
N ILE A 237 -8.87 -13.97 9.75
CA ILE A 237 -8.22 -12.70 10.10
C ILE A 237 -9.23 -11.61 10.47
N LYS A 238 -8.81 -10.71 11.35
CA LYS A 238 -9.51 -9.45 11.64
C LYS A 238 -8.76 -8.29 11.01
N ILE A 239 -9.47 -7.36 10.37
CA ILE A 239 -8.85 -6.23 9.68
C ILE A 239 -9.46 -4.92 10.15
N MET A 240 -8.64 -4.04 10.70
CA MET A 240 -8.97 -2.66 11.02
C MET A 240 -8.42 -1.75 9.91
N ILE A 241 -9.29 -1.23 9.04
CA ILE A 241 -8.93 -0.22 8.05
C ILE A 241 -9.45 1.14 8.51
N VAL A 242 -8.54 2.09 8.69
CA VAL A 242 -8.86 3.38 9.31
C VAL A 242 -9.30 4.43 8.28
N ASN A 243 -8.66 4.47 7.11
CA ASN A 243 -9.04 5.43 6.08
C ASN A 243 -10.37 4.97 5.39
N PRO A 244 -11.38 5.84 5.26
CA PRO A 244 -12.69 5.46 4.75
C PRO A 244 -12.67 5.03 3.28
N ARG A 245 -11.82 5.64 2.44
CA ARG A 245 -11.66 5.23 1.02
C ARG A 245 -11.13 3.80 0.93
N MET A 246 -10.03 3.51 1.63
CA MET A 246 -9.42 2.16 1.60
C MET A 246 -10.37 1.10 2.16
N ARG A 247 -11.16 1.45 3.19
CA ARG A 247 -12.16 0.55 3.75
C ARG A 247 -13.24 0.23 2.71
N LYS A 248 -13.79 1.27 2.08
CA LYS A 248 -14.80 1.13 1.02
C LYS A 248 -14.30 0.27 -0.14
N LEU A 249 -13.04 0.42 -0.57
CA LEU A 249 -12.47 -0.42 -1.63
C LEU A 249 -12.50 -1.90 -1.29
N LEU A 250 -12.21 -2.27 -0.03
CA LEU A 250 -12.27 -3.65 0.40
C LEU A 250 -13.71 -4.15 0.55
N GLU A 251 -14.60 -3.33 1.09
CA GLU A 251 -16.03 -3.64 1.21
C GLU A 251 -16.67 -3.87 -0.16
N ASP A 252 -16.41 -2.99 -1.12
CA ASP A 252 -16.91 -3.11 -2.51
C ASP A 252 -16.35 -4.37 -3.19
N TRP A 253 -15.09 -4.74 -2.91
CA TRP A 253 -14.51 -6.00 -3.39
C TRP A 253 -15.15 -7.22 -2.74
N ILE A 254 -15.41 -7.21 -1.43
CA ILE A 254 -16.10 -8.31 -0.74
C ILE A 254 -17.54 -8.48 -1.26
N ALA A 255 -18.22 -7.37 -1.54
CA ALA A 255 -19.58 -7.37 -2.05
C ALA A 255 -19.70 -7.81 -3.52
N SER A 256 -18.62 -7.71 -4.30
CA SER A 256 -18.60 -8.13 -5.71
C SER A 256 -18.27 -9.62 -5.92
N ILE A 257 -17.88 -10.33 -4.86
CA ILE A 257 -17.71 -11.79 -4.81
C ILE A 257 -19.05 -12.46 -4.59
#